data_AF-A0A4Q3DL18-F1
#
_entry.id   AF-A0A4Q3DL18-F1
#
_cell.length_a   1.000
_cell.length_b   1.000
_cell.length_c   1.000
_cell.angle_alpha   90.00
_cell.angle_beta   90.00
_cell.angle_gamma   90.00
#
_symmetry.space_group_name_H-M   'P 1'
#
loop_
_entity.id
_entity.type
_entity.pdbx_description
1 polymer ?
#
loop_
_entity_poly.entity_id
_entity_poly.type
_entity_poly.pdbx_seq_one_letter_code
_entity_poly.pdbx_strand_id
1 'polypeptide(L)'
;MWIHDIVGEGMYVGITQPSGLTVTSTWSGLDTVIVPIRLDSVEISNNIVERCAWDAIQLSNARYGNKIFGNTIRDYGTINMSSQQAGIILGGNTNGDIYNNTITRGTGNGIEAFGFGVINIYGNTLDSCGYDGRTNANGTQGQQPIYASDFLNGVEANPKQTINVYNNVINRPLNSGGIIITGYYNNSLPSSAYGNTFCIPNAPANWQSTYLKLYVAGTTSSNNTLSCSGTTPPANLPPTANAGADVTVTLPTVSATLNGSGADVDGSIASYTWTKISGPAATIASVNAASTAVNALVAGVYTFELKVTDNAGLIATDTVQVTVNASVALLPAVNPANTVNGLDYKYYEG
;
A
#
# COMPACT_ATOMS: atom_id res chain seq x y z
N MET A 1 4.14 19.50 0.12
CA MET A 1 3.68 18.99 -1.20
C MET A 1 2.67 17.88 -0.99
N TRP A 2 1.77 17.61 -1.94
CA TRP A 2 0.91 16.42 -1.95
C TRP A 2 1.30 15.52 -3.11
N ILE A 3 1.73 14.31 -2.81
CA ILE A 3 2.13 13.28 -3.78
C ILE A 3 1.17 12.12 -3.63
N HIS A 4 0.53 11.68 -4.71
CA HIS A 4 -0.47 10.63 -4.63
C HIS A 4 -0.58 9.78 -5.90
N ASP A 5 -1.04 8.54 -5.75
CA ASP A 5 -1.39 7.62 -6.85
C ASP A 5 -0.21 7.35 -7.80
N ILE A 6 0.98 7.16 -7.22
CA ILE A 6 2.23 6.96 -7.94
C ILE A 6 2.50 5.47 -8.15
N VAL A 7 2.85 5.08 -9.38
CA VAL A 7 3.18 3.69 -9.75
C VAL A 7 4.59 3.25 -9.36
N GLY A 8 5.38 4.14 -8.74
CA GLY A 8 6.72 3.88 -8.21
C GLY A 8 6.88 4.50 -6.82
N GLU A 9 8.08 5.00 -6.52
CA GLU A 9 8.37 5.74 -5.29
C GLU A 9 7.64 7.09 -5.27
N GLY A 10 7.14 7.50 -4.11
CA GLY A 10 6.52 8.81 -3.94
C GLY A 10 7.53 9.94 -4.09
N MET A 11 8.63 9.87 -3.33
CA MET A 11 9.71 10.84 -3.38
C MET A 11 11.04 10.17 -3.06
N TYR A 12 11.98 10.27 -3.98
CA TYR A 12 13.35 9.80 -3.78
C TYR A 12 14.35 10.91 -4.01
N VAL A 13 15.11 11.22 -2.95
CA VAL A 13 16.22 12.17 -2.97
C VAL A 13 17.53 11.43 -2.75
N GLY A 14 18.41 11.46 -3.75
CA GLY A 14 19.76 10.89 -3.66
C GLY A 14 19.98 9.68 -4.56
N ILE A 15 20.77 8.71 -4.10
CA ILE A 15 21.15 7.52 -4.88
C ILE A 15 21.54 6.35 -3.96
N THR A 16 21.31 5.11 -4.41
CA THR A 16 21.65 3.87 -3.69
C THR A 16 23.02 3.30 -4.09
N GLN A 17 23.73 3.94 -5.02
CA GLN A 17 25.06 3.56 -5.50
C GLN A 17 26.11 4.62 -5.12
N PRO A 18 26.44 4.76 -3.83
CA PRO A 18 27.30 5.83 -3.33
C PRO A 18 28.75 5.74 -3.85
N SER A 19 29.20 4.56 -4.30
CA SER A 19 30.53 4.33 -4.86
C SER A 19 30.70 4.79 -6.31
N GLY A 20 29.61 5.18 -6.98
CA GLY A 20 29.61 5.54 -8.40
C GLY A 20 29.50 4.36 -9.35
N LEU A 21 29.44 4.69 -10.65
CA LEU A 21 29.35 3.74 -11.76
C LEU A 21 30.59 3.86 -12.65
N THR A 22 31.20 2.73 -13.01
CA THR A 22 32.23 2.69 -14.04
C THR A 22 31.60 2.86 -15.41
N VAL A 23 32.03 3.88 -16.14
CA VAL A 23 31.60 4.16 -17.51
C VAL A 23 32.81 4.12 -18.42
N THR A 24 32.74 3.30 -19.47
CA THR A 24 33.77 3.24 -20.51
C THR A 24 33.53 4.34 -21.53
N SER A 25 34.54 5.18 -21.74
CA SER A 25 34.49 6.23 -22.77
C SER A 25 34.42 5.63 -24.17
N THR A 26 33.42 6.02 -24.96
CA THR A 26 33.30 5.61 -26.37
C THR A 26 34.37 6.25 -27.26
N TRP A 27 35.07 7.27 -26.78
CA TRP A 27 36.13 7.96 -27.51
C TRP A 27 37.52 7.42 -27.19
N SER A 28 37.87 7.31 -25.90
CA SER A 28 39.21 6.88 -25.46
C SER A 28 39.32 5.40 -25.14
N GLY A 29 38.19 4.68 -25.01
CA GLY A 29 38.16 3.29 -24.55
C GLY A 29 38.58 3.11 -23.07
N LEU A 30 38.83 4.21 -22.34
CA LEU A 30 39.23 4.17 -20.95
C LEU A 30 38.01 4.16 -20.03
N ASP A 31 38.11 3.39 -18.96
CA ASP A 31 37.13 3.37 -17.88
C ASP A 31 37.28 4.60 -16.99
N THR A 32 36.16 5.22 -16.61
CA THR A 32 36.09 6.33 -15.65
C THR A 32 35.00 6.03 -14.63
N VAL A 33 35.29 6.20 -13.34
CA VAL A 33 34.27 6.08 -12.28
C VAL A 33 33.58 7.44 -12.11
N ILE A 34 32.28 7.47 -12.39
CA ILE A 34 31.45 8.66 -12.14
C ILE A 34 30.84 8.49 -10.76
N VAL A 35 31.30 9.31 -9.81
CA VAL A 35 30.76 9.35 -8.45
C VAL A 35 29.55 10.28 -8.39
N PRO A 36 28.49 9.90 -7.65
CA PRO A 36 27.30 10.73 -7.54
C PRO A 36 27.54 11.96 -6.68
N ILE A 37 26.66 12.95 -6.84
CA ILE A 37 26.60 14.11 -5.94
C ILE A 37 26.29 13.62 -4.53
N ARG A 38 27.07 14.11 -3.57
CA ARG A 38 26.83 13.91 -2.13
C ARG A 38 25.94 15.03 -1.63
N LEU A 39 24.93 14.66 -0.86
CA LEU A 39 23.97 15.61 -0.29
C LEU A 39 24.29 15.84 1.18
N ASP A 40 23.95 17.03 1.67
CA ASP A 40 24.07 17.42 3.07
C ASP A 40 22.91 18.36 3.41
N SER A 41 22.44 18.34 4.65
CA SER A 41 21.36 19.17 5.20
C SER A 41 20.05 19.08 4.40
N VAL A 42 19.70 17.88 3.93
CA VAL A 42 18.44 17.64 3.23
C VAL A 42 17.29 17.64 4.23
N GLU A 43 16.31 18.50 4.02
CA GLU A 43 15.08 18.53 4.82
C GLU A 43 13.87 18.14 3.95
N ILE A 44 13.19 17.07 4.36
CA ILE A 44 11.95 16.60 3.75
C ILE A 44 10.84 16.76 4.79
N SER A 45 10.00 17.78 4.64
CA SER A 45 9.02 18.09 5.68
C SER A 45 7.65 18.53 5.20
N ASN A 46 6.65 18.27 6.04
CA ASN A 46 5.28 18.75 5.88
C ASN A 46 4.66 18.37 4.52
N ASN A 47 4.97 17.16 4.05
CA ASN A 47 4.38 16.59 2.85
C ASN A 47 3.27 15.61 3.19
N ILE A 48 2.31 15.48 2.28
CA ILE A 48 1.34 14.38 2.27
C ILE A 48 1.76 13.45 1.13
N VAL A 49 2.06 12.19 1.44
CA VAL A 49 2.42 11.17 0.44
C VAL A 49 1.48 10.00 0.60
N GLU A 50 0.81 9.60 -0.49
CA GLU A 50 -0.16 8.52 -0.40
C GLU A 50 -0.29 7.62 -1.63
N ARG A 51 -0.81 6.41 -1.45
CA ARG A 51 -1.11 5.46 -2.53
C ARG A 51 0.06 5.29 -3.51
N CYS A 52 1.26 5.15 -2.97
CA CYS A 52 2.49 4.92 -3.74
C CYS A 52 2.71 3.42 -3.87
N ALA A 53 3.05 2.95 -5.08
CA ALA A 53 3.28 1.53 -5.34
C ALA A 53 4.51 1.00 -4.60
N TRP A 54 5.57 1.81 -4.49
CA TRP A 54 6.82 1.46 -3.80
C TRP A 54 6.97 2.28 -2.50
N ASP A 55 8.19 2.73 -2.19
CA ASP A 55 8.48 3.52 -0.99
C ASP A 55 7.83 4.90 -1.06
N ALA A 56 7.35 5.42 0.08
CA ALA A 56 6.73 6.74 0.08
C ALA A 56 7.80 7.85 0.03
N ILE A 57 8.76 7.82 0.95
CA ILE A 57 9.87 8.77 1.02
C ILE A 57 11.18 8.00 1.16
N GLN A 58 12.14 8.25 0.27
CA GLN A 58 13.50 7.74 0.38
C GLN A 58 14.51 8.89 0.34
N LEU A 59 15.43 8.87 1.30
CA LEU A 59 16.64 9.68 1.29
C LEU A 59 17.85 8.75 1.28
N SER A 60 18.78 8.94 0.35
CA SER A 60 20.01 8.15 0.28
C SER A 60 21.22 9.01 -0.08
N ASN A 61 22.43 8.58 0.28
CA ASN A 61 23.68 9.31 0.00
C ASN A 61 23.71 10.76 0.55
N ALA A 62 23.10 11.00 1.72
CA ALA A 62 23.07 12.32 2.37
C ALA A 62 23.73 12.28 3.76
N ARG A 63 24.87 12.96 3.96
CA ARG A 63 25.81 12.58 5.04
C ARG A 63 25.67 13.35 6.35
N TYR A 64 25.19 14.59 6.33
CA TYR A 64 25.17 15.41 7.55
C TYR A 64 23.91 16.27 7.67
N GLY A 65 23.30 16.28 8.85
CA GLY A 65 22.26 17.26 9.21
C GLY A 65 20.90 17.06 8.54
N ASN A 66 20.63 15.86 8.02
CA ASN A 66 19.40 15.60 7.29
C ASN A 66 18.22 15.34 8.22
N LYS A 67 17.02 15.72 7.79
CA LYS A 67 15.79 15.64 8.58
C LYS A 67 14.62 15.21 7.71
N ILE A 68 13.82 14.28 8.19
CA ILE A 68 12.54 13.88 7.59
C ILE A 68 11.46 14.05 8.67
N PHE A 69 10.61 15.08 8.55
CA PHE A 69 9.71 15.42 9.66
C PHE A 69 8.37 16.03 9.29
N GLY A 70 7.37 15.84 10.15
CA GLY A 70 6.03 16.43 9.95
C GLY A 70 5.31 15.91 8.71
N ASN A 71 5.78 14.83 8.08
CA ASN A 71 5.13 14.26 6.90
C ASN A 71 3.96 13.37 7.32
N THR A 72 2.91 13.38 6.51
CA THR A 72 1.78 12.44 6.61
C THR A 72 1.88 11.46 5.45
N ILE A 73 2.07 10.18 5.77
CA ILE A 73 2.26 9.10 4.80
C ILE A 73 1.15 8.09 4.99
N ARG A 74 0.45 7.74 3.92
CA ARG A 74 -0.58 6.70 3.97
C ARG A 74 -0.54 5.78 2.77
N ASP A 75 -0.82 4.51 2.96
CA ASP A 75 -1.08 3.58 1.85
C ASP A 75 0.12 3.41 0.91
N TYR A 76 1.29 3.22 1.49
CA TYR A 76 2.54 3.01 0.75
C TYR A 76 2.77 1.51 0.45
N GLY A 77 3.61 1.22 -0.54
CA GLY A 77 3.91 -0.15 -0.96
C GLY A 77 2.73 -0.86 -1.64
N THR A 78 1.79 -0.17 -2.30
CA THR A 78 0.50 -0.78 -2.69
C THR A 78 0.59 -2.03 -3.58
N ILE A 79 1.71 -2.27 -4.27
CA ILE A 79 1.93 -3.49 -5.08
C ILE A 79 2.77 -4.57 -4.37
N ASN A 80 3.16 -4.35 -3.12
CA ASN A 80 3.99 -5.23 -2.29
C ASN A 80 5.27 -5.70 -2.99
N MET A 81 6.09 -4.73 -3.42
CA MET A 81 7.36 -5.04 -4.06
C MET A 81 8.42 -5.30 -2.99
N SER A 82 9.10 -6.44 -3.11
CA SER A 82 10.19 -6.81 -2.20
C SER A 82 11.27 -5.72 -2.18
N SER A 83 11.66 -5.28 -0.98
CA SER A 83 12.69 -4.25 -0.74
C SER A 83 12.35 -2.83 -1.23
N GLN A 84 11.09 -2.57 -1.62
CA GLN A 84 10.62 -1.29 -2.14
C GLN A 84 9.16 -1.07 -1.71
N GLN A 85 8.94 -0.91 -0.41
CA GLN A 85 7.59 -0.81 0.15
C GLN A 85 7.55 -0.18 1.55
N ALA A 86 8.50 0.68 1.89
CA ALA A 86 8.53 1.34 3.19
C ALA A 86 7.88 2.73 3.18
N GLY A 87 7.41 3.19 4.34
CA GLY A 87 6.89 4.54 4.48
C GLY A 87 8.00 5.56 4.31
N ILE A 88 9.05 5.44 5.14
CA ILE A 88 10.27 6.23 5.06
C ILE A 88 11.48 5.31 5.01
N ILE A 89 12.37 5.53 4.05
CA ILE A 89 13.70 4.92 3.99
C ILE A 89 14.75 6.00 4.23
N LEU A 90 15.54 5.83 5.28
CA LEU A 90 16.86 6.43 5.40
C LEU A 90 17.88 5.41 4.89
N GLY A 91 18.20 5.52 3.62
CA GLY A 91 18.98 4.51 2.90
C GLY A 91 20.47 4.54 3.23
N GLY A 92 21.22 3.70 2.53
CA GLY A 92 22.67 3.59 2.70
C GLY A 92 23.39 4.93 2.53
N ASN A 93 24.56 5.04 3.15
CA ASN A 93 25.38 6.24 3.14
C ASN A 93 24.64 7.53 3.57
N THR A 94 23.73 7.40 4.54
CA THR A 94 22.91 8.52 5.03
C THR A 94 22.92 8.59 6.55
N ASN A 95 22.82 9.78 7.14
CA ASN A 95 22.44 9.94 8.55
C ASN A 95 21.32 10.97 8.68
N GLY A 96 20.74 11.08 9.87
CA GLY A 96 19.78 12.13 10.15
C GLY A 96 18.70 11.77 11.15
N ASP A 97 17.74 12.69 11.26
CA ASP A 97 16.63 12.60 12.19
C ASP A 97 15.32 12.35 11.44
N ILE A 98 14.55 11.35 11.89
CA ILE A 98 13.20 11.06 11.39
C ILE A 98 12.22 11.32 12.54
N TYR A 99 11.43 12.38 12.46
CA TYR A 99 10.61 12.76 13.61
C TYR A 99 9.27 13.41 13.32
N ASN A 100 8.32 13.27 14.24
CA ASN A 100 6.98 13.84 14.14
C ASN A 100 6.27 13.53 12.81
N ASN A 101 6.56 12.38 12.20
CA ASN A 101 5.82 11.92 11.03
C ASN A 101 4.64 11.06 11.47
N THR A 102 3.56 11.12 10.69
CA THR A 102 2.41 10.22 10.81
C THR A 102 2.45 9.25 9.64
N ILE A 103 2.60 7.95 9.92
CA ILE A 103 2.76 6.91 8.91
C ILE A 103 1.68 5.85 9.16
N THR A 104 0.74 5.70 8.24
CA THR A 104 -0.42 4.83 8.42
C THR A 104 -0.59 3.89 7.27
N ARG A 105 -0.80 2.60 7.54
CA ARG A 105 -1.02 1.55 6.54
C ARG A 105 0.02 1.51 5.41
N GLY A 106 0.80 0.45 5.38
CA GLY A 106 1.52 0.06 4.17
C GLY A 106 1.88 -1.41 4.21
N THR A 107 2.20 -1.95 3.05
CA THR A 107 2.57 -3.36 2.90
C THR A 107 3.98 -3.65 3.37
N GLY A 108 4.75 -2.63 3.78
CA GLY A 108 6.12 -2.76 4.25
C GLY A 108 6.41 -2.02 5.54
N ASN A 109 7.70 -1.88 5.85
CA ASN A 109 8.15 -1.24 7.09
C ASN A 109 7.65 0.22 7.15
N GLY A 110 7.29 0.70 8.33
CA GLY A 110 6.91 2.11 8.49
C GLY A 110 8.11 3.01 8.25
N ILE A 111 9.19 2.74 8.98
CA ILE A 111 10.48 3.41 8.86
C ILE A 111 11.58 2.35 8.73
N GLU A 112 12.42 2.51 7.73
CA GLU A 112 13.66 1.76 7.54
C GLU A 112 14.88 2.67 7.71
N ALA A 113 15.86 2.23 8.50
CA ALA A 113 17.11 2.94 8.68
C ALA A 113 18.31 2.04 8.40
N PHE A 114 19.04 2.35 7.32
CA PHE A 114 20.22 1.62 6.82
C PHE A 114 21.47 2.49 6.76
N GLY A 115 21.40 3.66 7.39
CA GLY A 115 22.44 4.66 7.34
C GLY A 115 23.65 4.37 8.23
N PHE A 116 24.48 5.39 8.44
CA PHE A 116 25.69 5.34 9.24
C PHE A 116 25.68 6.45 10.30
N GLY A 117 26.65 6.44 11.22
CA GLY A 117 26.71 7.42 12.30
C GLY A 117 25.47 7.38 13.20
N VAL A 118 25.10 8.53 13.78
CA VAL A 118 23.93 8.63 14.66
C VAL A 118 22.68 8.89 13.83
N ILE A 119 21.66 8.05 14.05
CA ILE A 119 20.33 8.19 13.48
C ILE A 119 19.33 8.23 14.61
N ASN A 120 18.48 9.26 14.62
CA ASN A 120 17.43 9.42 15.63
C ASN A 120 16.05 9.25 14.98
N ILE A 121 15.21 8.42 15.59
CA ILE A 121 13.84 8.16 15.13
C ILE A 121 12.90 8.44 16.31
N TYR A 122 12.18 9.56 16.29
CA TYR A 122 11.44 9.99 17.47
C TYR A 122 10.15 10.76 17.25
N GLY A 123 9.21 10.68 18.18
CA GLY A 123 7.96 11.43 18.10
C GLY A 123 7.07 11.04 16.92
N ASN A 124 7.39 9.97 16.19
CA ASN A 124 6.58 9.52 15.07
C ASN A 124 5.35 8.76 15.57
N THR A 125 4.25 8.88 14.84
CA THR A 125 3.05 8.06 15.03
C THR A 125 2.96 7.09 13.87
N LEU A 126 3.04 5.79 14.17
CA LEU A 126 2.96 4.72 13.19
C LEU A 126 1.72 3.88 13.49
N ASP A 127 0.88 3.62 12.49
CA ASP A 127 -0.34 2.84 12.67
C ASP A 127 -0.49 1.81 11.57
N SER A 128 -0.60 0.54 11.94
CA SER A 128 -0.89 -0.54 10.99
C SER A 128 0.14 -0.59 9.85
N CYS A 129 1.40 -0.25 10.15
CA CYS A 129 2.54 -0.39 9.24
C CYS A 129 2.91 -1.87 9.13
N GLY A 130 3.13 -2.35 7.91
CA GLY A 130 3.37 -3.76 7.61
C GLY A 130 2.10 -4.63 7.63
N TYR A 131 0.91 -4.02 7.60
CA TYR A 131 -0.39 -4.66 7.84
C TYR A 131 -0.69 -5.87 6.95
N ASP A 132 -0.22 -5.90 5.70
CA ASP A 132 -0.51 -7.02 4.79
C ASP A 132 0.42 -8.22 5.00
N GLY A 133 1.51 -8.05 5.76
CA GLY A 133 2.39 -9.10 6.27
C GLY A 133 2.90 -10.09 5.22
N ARG A 134 2.84 -9.79 3.92
CA ARG A 134 3.26 -10.77 2.91
C ARG A 134 4.76 -10.92 3.00
N THR A 135 5.19 -12.17 3.05
CA THR A 135 6.58 -12.56 2.91
C THR A 135 7.13 -11.94 1.63
N ASN A 136 8.24 -11.22 1.74
CA ASN A 136 9.00 -10.81 0.56
C ASN A 136 9.39 -12.05 -0.26
N ALA A 137 9.85 -11.86 -1.51
CA ALA A 137 10.21 -12.97 -2.41
C ALA A 137 11.28 -13.93 -1.84
N ASN A 138 11.95 -13.53 -0.74
CA ASN A 138 12.97 -14.29 -0.03
C ASN A 138 12.45 -15.00 1.24
N GLY A 139 11.13 -15.01 1.49
CA GLY A 139 10.51 -15.71 2.62
C GLY A 139 10.75 -15.04 3.98
N THR A 140 11.19 -13.78 4.03
CA THR A 140 11.37 -13.07 5.31
C THR A 140 10.01 -12.68 5.88
N GLN A 141 9.73 -13.15 7.09
CA GLN A 141 8.46 -12.96 7.78
C GLN A 141 8.42 -11.60 8.50
N GLY A 142 7.39 -10.79 8.22
CA GLY A 142 7.00 -9.63 9.01
C GLY A 142 7.75 -8.35 8.66
N GLN A 143 6.99 -7.31 8.29
CA GLN A 143 7.47 -5.94 8.40
C GLN A 143 7.09 -5.37 9.76
N GLN A 144 7.79 -4.31 10.12
CA GLN A 144 7.73 -3.62 11.39
C GLN A 144 7.36 -2.16 11.17
N PRO A 145 6.68 -1.54 12.14
CA PRO A 145 6.63 -0.09 12.24
C PRO A 145 8.02 0.54 12.11
N ILE A 146 9.03 0.06 12.85
CA ILE A 146 10.41 0.56 12.74
C ILE A 146 11.39 -0.61 12.60
N TYR A 147 12.17 -0.60 11.53
CA TYR A 147 13.26 -1.53 11.27
C TYR A 147 14.56 -0.77 11.02
N ALA A 148 15.64 -1.17 11.72
CA ALA A 148 16.96 -0.60 11.50
C ALA A 148 18.01 -1.69 11.41
N SER A 149 18.93 -1.54 10.46
CA SER A 149 20.01 -2.51 10.20
C SER A 149 21.26 -1.83 9.66
N ASP A 150 22.42 -2.44 9.89
CA ASP A 150 23.75 -1.89 9.63
C ASP A 150 24.34 -2.32 8.29
N PHE A 151 23.54 -2.27 7.22
CA PHE A 151 23.96 -2.73 5.89
C PHE A 151 25.29 -2.12 5.45
N LEU A 152 26.26 -2.98 5.13
CA LEU A 152 27.58 -2.61 4.61
C LEU A 152 27.57 -2.41 3.09
N ASN A 153 26.69 -1.55 2.59
CA ASN A 153 26.60 -1.25 1.15
C ASN A 153 27.16 0.14 0.76
N GLY A 154 27.75 0.88 1.70
CA GLY A 154 28.28 2.21 1.50
C GLY A 154 29.79 2.34 1.71
N VAL A 155 30.40 3.33 1.05
CA VAL A 155 31.81 3.70 1.25
C VAL A 155 32.09 4.32 2.63
N GLU A 156 31.08 4.91 3.28
CA GLU A 156 31.20 5.54 4.60
C GLU A 156 30.82 4.56 5.74
N ALA A 157 31.27 3.30 5.67
CA ALA A 157 31.05 2.32 6.73
C ALA A 157 31.70 2.73 8.09
N ASN A 158 32.52 3.77 8.09
CA ASN A 158 33.08 4.43 9.27
C ASN A 158 32.77 5.94 9.15
N PRO A 159 31.87 6.50 9.97
CA PRO A 159 31.52 6.04 11.31
C PRO A 159 30.42 4.98 11.38
N LYS A 160 30.58 4.05 12.34
CA LYS A 160 29.61 2.99 12.67
C LYS A 160 28.21 3.54 12.96
N GLN A 161 27.19 2.71 12.74
CA GLN A 161 25.80 3.05 12.96
C GLN A 161 25.45 3.07 14.47
N THR A 162 24.67 4.05 14.91
CA THR A 162 24.01 4.10 16.23
C THR A 162 22.57 4.52 16.00
N ILE A 163 21.61 3.74 16.51
CA ILE A 163 20.19 4.01 16.34
C ILE A 163 19.59 4.42 17.69
N ASN A 164 18.95 5.60 17.75
CA ASN A 164 18.18 6.03 18.91
C ASN A 164 16.71 6.11 18.53
N VAL A 165 15.87 5.25 19.12
CA VAL A 165 14.43 5.20 18.85
C VAL A 165 13.65 5.59 20.10
N TYR A 166 12.98 6.74 20.10
CA TYR A 166 12.35 7.21 21.32
C TYR A 166 11.06 8.01 21.16
N ASN A 167 10.18 7.94 22.15
CA ASN A 167 8.93 8.69 22.18
C ASN A 167 8.05 8.49 20.92
N ASN A 168 8.16 7.36 20.24
CA ASN A 168 7.28 7.02 19.12
C ASN A 168 6.00 6.36 19.64
N VAL A 169 4.89 6.59 18.97
CA VAL A 169 3.61 5.91 19.20
C VAL A 169 3.40 4.91 18.09
N ILE A 170 3.27 3.64 18.45
CA ILE A 170 3.15 2.52 17.52
C ILE A 170 1.80 1.83 17.77
N ASN A 171 0.83 2.13 16.92
CA ASN A 171 -0.51 1.57 16.96
C ASN A 171 -0.60 0.29 16.14
N ARG A 172 -1.28 -0.72 16.70
CA ARG A 172 -1.56 -2.01 16.03
C ARG A 172 -0.30 -2.67 15.40
N PRO A 173 0.84 -2.76 16.12
CA PRO A 173 1.99 -3.49 15.59
C PRO A 173 1.66 -4.98 15.41
N LEU A 174 2.28 -5.61 14.41
CA LEU A 174 2.19 -7.06 14.21
C LEU A 174 3.02 -7.83 15.24
N ASN A 175 2.66 -9.10 15.47
CA ASN A 175 3.40 -10.01 16.36
C ASN A 175 4.85 -10.28 15.90
N SER A 176 5.20 -9.92 14.66
CA SER A 176 6.56 -9.98 14.12
C SER A 176 7.50 -8.97 14.79
N GLY A 177 6.98 -7.90 15.39
CA GLY A 177 7.75 -6.88 16.10
C GLY A 177 7.24 -5.47 15.82
N GLY A 178 7.41 -4.56 16.78
CA GLY A 178 7.10 -3.14 16.63
C GLY A 178 8.35 -2.32 16.25
N ILE A 179 9.42 -2.47 17.04
CA ILE A 179 10.75 -1.90 16.79
C ILE A 179 11.76 -3.04 16.76
N ILE A 180 12.53 -3.09 15.67
CA ILE A 180 13.64 -4.04 15.53
C ILE A 180 14.91 -3.28 15.17
N ILE A 181 15.98 -3.51 15.93
CA ILE A 181 17.33 -3.00 15.65
C ILE A 181 18.28 -4.19 15.52
N THR A 182 18.81 -4.40 14.32
CA THR A 182 19.77 -5.47 14.01
C THR A 182 21.20 -4.96 13.89
N GLY A 183 22.17 -5.87 14.02
CA GLY A 183 23.59 -5.61 13.83
C GLY A 183 24.25 -6.73 13.04
N TYR A 184 23.62 -7.15 11.94
CA TYR A 184 24.00 -8.33 11.17
C TYR A 184 25.44 -8.25 10.65
N TYR A 185 25.91 -7.04 10.34
CA TYR A 185 27.20 -6.83 9.72
C TYR A 185 28.29 -6.39 10.70
N ASN A 186 28.02 -6.44 12.01
CA ASN A 186 28.91 -6.00 13.08
C ASN A 186 29.40 -4.55 12.91
N ASN A 187 28.60 -3.71 12.25
CA ASN A 187 28.86 -2.30 11.98
C ASN A 187 27.99 -1.34 12.81
N SER A 188 27.33 -1.86 13.85
CA SER A 188 26.61 -1.07 14.85
C SER A 188 27.41 -0.86 16.13
N LEU A 189 27.22 0.31 16.74
CA LEU A 189 27.54 0.63 18.13
C LEU A 189 26.29 0.46 19.01
N PRO A 190 26.45 0.39 20.35
CA PRO A 190 25.33 0.34 21.27
C PRO A 190 24.28 1.41 20.97
N SER A 191 23.03 0.96 20.82
CA SER A 191 21.89 1.79 20.44
C SER A 191 20.97 2.04 21.65
N SER A 192 19.89 2.79 21.46
CA SER A 192 18.92 3.03 22.54
C SER A 192 17.48 3.00 22.05
N ALA A 193 16.58 2.43 22.86
CA ALA A 193 15.14 2.45 22.60
C ALA A 193 14.36 2.81 23.88
N TYR A 194 13.81 4.01 23.96
CA TYR A 194 13.17 4.47 25.20
C TYR A 194 11.93 5.33 25.04
N GLY A 195 11.02 5.29 26.02
CA GLY A 195 9.82 6.14 26.01
C GLY A 195 8.82 5.83 24.88
N ASN A 196 9.01 4.76 24.10
CA ASN A 196 8.09 4.41 23.03
C ASN A 196 6.81 3.79 23.60
N THR A 197 5.67 4.09 22.99
CA THR A 197 4.37 3.52 23.35
C THR A 197 3.93 2.56 22.26
N PHE A 198 3.78 1.29 22.60
CA PHE A 198 3.16 0.28 21.76
C PHE A 198 1.70 0.15 22.16
N CYS A 199 0.81 0.56 21.27
CA CYS A 199 -0.62 0.54 21.48
C CYS A 199 -1.22 -0.80 21.08
N ILE A 200 -1.27 -1.73 22.05
CA ILE A 200 -1.71 -3.12 21.87
C ILE A 200 -2.84 -3.41 22.86
N PRO A 201 -4.08 -3.64 22.39
CA PRO A 201 -5.20 -3.96 23.27
C PRO A 201 -4.91 -5.19 24.12
N ASN A 202 -5.12 -5.07 25.44
CA ASN A 202 -4.98 -6.16 26.42
C ASN A 202 -3.59 -6.82 26.48
N ALA A 203 -2.51 -6.13 26.04
CA ALA A 203 -1.17 -6.70 26.09
C ALA A 203 -0.68 -6.90 27.54
N PRO A 204 -0.33 -8.15 27.92
CA PRO A 204 0.38 -8.40 29.18
C PRO A 204 1.75 -7.72 29.19
N ALA A 205 2.20 -7.27 30.38
CA ALA A 205 3.46 -6.54 30.53
C ALA A 205 4.71 -7.30 30.01
N ASN A 206 4.68 -8.65 30.01
CA ASN A 206 5.78 -9.48 29.54
C ASN A 206 5.89 -9.60 28.01
N TRP A 207 4.98 -8.98 27.24
CA TRP A 207 5.04 -8.98 25.77
C TRP A 207 6.01 -7.94 25.20
N GLN A 208 6.67 -7.15 26.05
CA GLN A 208 7.55 -6.08 25.59
C GLN A 208 8.68 -6.60 24.71
N SER A 209 9.27 -7.75 25.05
CA SER A 209 10.31 -8.41 24.25
C SER A 209 9.81 -8.98 22.92
N THR A 210 8.50 -9.15 22.75
CA THR A 210 7.88 -9.53 21.48
C THR A 210 7.90 -8.37 20.49
N TYR A 211 7.67 -7.14 20.98
CA TYR A 211 7.52 -5.95 20.12
C TYR A 211 8.75 -5.06 20.08
N LEU A 212 9.69 -5.21 21.03
CA LEU A 212 10.97 -4.52 21.02
C LEU A 212 12.09 -5.55 20.96
N LYS A 213 12.71 -5.72 19.78
CA LYS A 213 13.79 -6.68 19.55
C LYS A 213 15.09 -5.95 19.24
N LEU A 214 16.06 -6.10 20.13
CA LEU A 214 17.32 -5.36 20.11
C LEU A 214 18.48 -6.36 20.05
N TYR A 215 19.16 -6.41 18.90
CA TYR A 215 20.17 -7.44 18.63
C TYR A 215 21.61 -6.90 18.64
N VAL A 216 21.81 -5.61 18.85
CA VAL A 216 23.13 -4.98 18.95
C VAL A 216 23.59 -5.01 20.41
N ALA A 217 24.77 -5.59 20.68
CA ALA A 217 25.30 -5.71 22.03
C ALA A 217 25.45 -4.34 22.73
N GLY A 218 25.09 -4.28 24.02
CA GLY A 218 25.13 -3.05 24.81
C GLY A 218 23.97 -2.08 24.55
N THR A 219 23.05 -2.41 23.63
CA THR A 219 21.85 -1.61 23.40
C THR A 219 20.96 -1.59 24.63
N THR A 220 20.45 -0.41 24.97
CA THR A 220 19.62 -0.20 26.17
C THR A 220 18.16 0.01 25.82
N SER A 221 17.27 -0.41 26.71
CA SER A 221 15.85 -0.08 26.64
C SER A 221 15.31 0.36 28.00
N SER A 222 14.48 1.41 28.00
CA SER A 222 13.89 1.95 29.23
C SER A 222 12.56 2.66 28.94
N ASN A 223 11.64 2.69 29.90
CA ASN A 223 10.39 3.46 29.83
C ASN A 223 9.50 3.21 28.61
N ASN A 224 9.63 2.08 27.91
CA ASN A 224 8.70 1.74 26.82
C ASN A 224 7.42 1.13 27.42
N THR A 225 6.24 1.47 26.89
CA THR A 225 4.94 1.03 27.41
C THR A 225 4.17 0.20 26.39
N LEU A 226 3.33 -0.72 26.86
CA LEU A 226 2.42 -1.53 26.01
C LEU A 226 0.95 -1.07 26.09
N SER A 227 0.71 0.05 26.77
CA SER A 227 -0.62 0.55 27.08
C SER A 227 -0.77 1.98 26.57
N CYS A 228 -1.86 2.22 25.85
CA CYS A 228 -2.26 3.57 25.47
C CYS A 228 -2.89 4.25 26.70
N SER A 229 -2.16 5.09 27.43
CA SER A 229 -2.77 6.02 28.39
C SER A 229 -3.29 7.31 27.72
N GLY A 230 -3.13 7.44 26.41
CA GLY A 230 -3.78 8.44 25.56
C GLY A 230 -4.67 7.72 24.54
N THR A 231 -5.79 8.35 24.18
CA THR A 231 -6.84 7.81 23.30
C THR A 231 -6.26 6.90 22.22
N THR A 232 -6.59 5.60 22.27
CA THR A 232 -6.46 4.74 21.09
C THR A 232 -7.04 5.50 19.90
N PRO A 233 -6.32 5.61 18.76
CA PRO A 233 -6.94 6.09 17.54
C PRO A 233 -8.25 5.34 17.36
N PRO A 234 -9.35 6.01 16.91
CA PRO A 234 -10.61 5.32 16.67
C PRO A 234 -10.35 4.01 15.93
N ALA A 235 -11.05 2.94 16.34
CA ALA A 235 -11.02 1.71 15.55
C ALA A 235 -11.50 2.07 14.15
N ASN A 236 -10.72 1.70 13.12
CA ASN A 236 -11.11 1.93 11.73
C ASN A 236 -12.50 1.35 11.50
N LEU A 237 -13.37 2.10 10.83
CA LEU A 237 -14.72 1.66 10.49
C LEU A 237 -14.72 1.00 9.11
N PRO A 238 -15.52 -0.07 8.89
CA PRO A 238 -15.61 -0.67 7.56
C PRO A 238 -16.09 0.36 6.52
N PRO A 239 -15.67 0.23 5.25
CA PRO A 239 -16.23 1.06 4.19
C PRO A 239 -17.70 0.72 3.99
N THR A 240 -18.36 1.51 3.16
CA THR A 240 -19.64 1.18 2.54
C THR A 240 -19.41 0.72 1.11
N ALA A 241 -20.11 -0.33 0.69
CA ALA A 241 -20.15 -0.81 -0.68
C ALA A 241 -21.56 -0.59 -1.24
N ASN A 242 -21.64 -0.17 -2.50
CA ASN A 242 -22.89 -0.04 -3.23
C ASN A 242 -22.68 -0.53 -4.66
N ALA A 243 -23.30 -1.63 -5.04
CA ALA A 243 -23.18 -2.27 -6.35
C ALA A 243 -24.04 -1.59 -7.43
N GLY A 244 -24.83 -0.58 -7.05
CA GLY A 244 -25.77 0.12 -7.91
C GLY A 244 -27.13 -0.57 -7.97
N ALA A 245 -28.04 -0.01 -8.77
CA ALA A 245 -29.38 -0.58 -8.95
C ALA A 245 -29.35 -1.81 -9.88
N ASP A 246 -30.30 -2.73 -9.67
CA ASP A 246 -30.53 -3.87 -10.56
C ASP A 246 -30.74 -3.44 -12.01
N VAL A 247 -30.21 -4.23 -12.94
CA VAL A 247 -30.22 -3.92 -14.37
C VAL A 247 -31.08 -4.93 -15.11
N THR A 248 -31.98 -4.45 -15.97
CA THR A 248 -32.73 -5.30 -16.89
C THR A 248 -32.35 -4.96 -18.33
N VAL A 249 -31.99 -5.99 -19.10
CA VAL A 249 -31.72 -5.89 -20.54
C VAL A 249 -32.57 -6.91 -21.29
N THR A 250 -32.85 -6.66 -22.56
CA THR A 250 -33.60 -7.59 -23.42
C THR A 250 -32.75 -7.90 -24.64
N LEU A 251 -32.72 -9.17 -25.05
CA LEU A 251 -32.03 -9.57 -26.28
C LEU A 251 -32.58 -8.78 -27.48
N PRO A 252 -31.73 -8.35 -28.43
CA PRO A 252 -30.36 -8.83 -28.69
C PRO A 252 -29.24 -8.11 -27.92
N THR A 253 -29.54 -7.23 -26.96
CA THR A 253 -28.50 -6.62 -26.12
C THR A 253 -27.88 -7.67 -25.19
N VAL A 254 -26.58 -7.92 -25.37
CA VAL A 254 -25.81 -8.96 -24.64
C VAL A 254 -24.79 -8.39 -23.65
N SER A 255 -24.99 -7.14 -23.22
CA SER A 255 -24.13 -6.47 -22.25
C SER A 255 -24.94 -5.57 -21.31
N ALA A 256 -24.38 -5.32 -20.13
CA ALA A 256 -24.91 -4.40 -19.13
C ALA A 256 -23.76 -3.66 -18.42
N THR A 257 -24.03 -2.48 -17.87
CA THR A 257 -23.06 -1.74 -17.06
C THR A 257 -23.39 -1.90 -15.58
N LEU A 258 -22.42 -2.29 -14.78
CA LEU A 258 -22.50 -2.30 -13.32
C LEU A 258 -21.93 -0.97 -12.80
N ASN A 259 -22.72 -0.24 -12.01
CA ASN A 259 -22.38 1.11 -11.53
C ASN A 259 -22.09 1.07 -10.03
N GLY A 260 -20.92 0.53 -9.68
CA GLY A 260 -20.48 0.42 -8.30
C GLY A 260 -19.90 1.71 -7.74
N SER A 261 -19.98 1.85 -6.41
CA SER A 261 -19.34 2.90 -5.64
C SER A 261 -18.98 2.41 -4.23
N GLY A 262 -18.16 3.17 -3.54
CA GLY A 262 -17.83 2.91 -2.15
C GLY A 262 -17.40 4.20 -1.45
N ALA A 263 -17.65 4.27 -0.15
CA ALA A 263 -17.27 5.42 0.67
C ALA A 263 -16.75 4.93 2.02
N ASP A 264 -15.83 5.69 2.58
CA ASP A 264 -15.24 5.43 3.88
C ASP A 264 -15.24 6.73 4.69
N VAL A 265 -15.70 6.65 5.94
CA VAL A 265 -16.03 7.82 6.78
C VAL A 265 -14.83 8.32 7.58
N ASP A 266 -13.89 7.44 7.88
CA ASP A 266 -12.65 7.73 8.58
C ASP A 266 -11.40 7.50 7.72
N GLY A 267 -11.61 7.25 6.42
CA GLY A 267 -10.54 6.97 5.48
C GLY A 267 -10.89 7.18 4.00
N SER A 268 -10.43 6.26 3.16
CA SER A 268 -10.54 6.30 1.70
C SER A 268 -10.60 4.88 1.13
N ILE A 269 -11.19 4.73 -0.05
CA ILE A 269 -11.27 3.41 -0.69
C ILE A 269 -9.94 3.02 -1.32
N ALA A 270 -9.43 1.85 -0.94
CA ALA A 270 -8.21 1.28 -1.49
C ALA A 270 -8.45 0.47 -2.77
N SER A 271 -9.55 -0.29 -2.86
CA SER A 271 -9.83 -1.11 -4.06
C SER A 271 -11.30 -1.52 -4.21
N TYR A 272 -11.65 -1.85 -5.45
CA TYR A 272 -12.90 -2.49 -5.85
C TYR A 272 -12.60 -3.88 -6.43
N THR A 273 -13.52 -4.82 -6.28
CA THR A 273 -13.43 -6.14 -6.94
C THR A 273 -14.83 -6.66 -7.25
N TRP A 274 -15.09 -6.93 -8.52
CA TRP A 274 -16.34 -7.51 -9.00
C TRP A 274 -16.25 -9.03 -9.17
N THR A 275 -17.22 -9.76 -8.63
CA THR A 275 -17.31 -11.22 -8.80
C THR A 275 -18.71 -11.62 -9.27
N LYS A 276 -18.80 -12.51 -10.25
CA LYS A 276 -20.08 -13.15 -10.60
C LYS A 276 -20.34 -14.30 -9.62
N ILE A 277 -21.40 -14.17 -8.83
CA ILE A 277 -21.77 -15.16 -7.80
C ILE A 277 -22.64 -16.27 -8.40
N SER A 278 -23.57 -15.92 -9.29
CA SER A 278 -24.53 -16.86 -9.86
C SER A 278 -24.97 -16.47 -11.29
N GLY A 279 -25.67 -17.39 -11.96
CA GLY A 279 -26.18 -17.21 -13.32
C GLY A 279 -25.29 -17.80 -14.42
N PRO A 280 -25.71 -17.69 -15.69
CA PRO A 280 -24.98 -18.21 -16.85
C PRO A 280 -23.57 -17.62 -17.00
N ALA A 281 -22.79 -18.12 -17.95
CA ALA A 281 -21.47 -17.56 -18.26
C ALA A 281 -21.57 -16.08 -18.68
N ALA A 282 -20.69 -15.24 -18.14
CA ALA A 282 -20.57 -13.82 -18.46
C ALA A 282 -19.13 -13.38 -18.21
N THR A 283 -18.67 -12.35 -18.91
CA THR A 283 -17.32 -11.78 -18.72
C THR A 283 -17.40 -10.38 -18.13
N ILE A 284 -16.55 -10.09 -17.14
CA ILE A 284 -16.43 -8.76 -16.51
C ILE A 284 -15.26 -8.05 -17.19
N ALA A 285 -15.50 -6.88 -17.78
CA ALA A 285 -14.49 -6.16 -18.56
C ALA A 285 -13.32 -5.64 -17.70
N SER A 286 -13.61 -5.12 -16.50
CA SER A 286 -12.61 -4.57 -15.58
C SER A 286 -13.01 -4.90 -14.14
N VAL A 287 -12.51 -6.04 -13.65
CA VAL A 287 -12.83 -6.56 -12.31
C VAL A 287 -12.53 -5.56 -11.19
N ASN A 288 -11.51 -4.71 -11.35
CA ASN A 288 -11.03 -3.82 -10.29
C ASN A 288 -11.52 -2.36 -10.40
N ALA A 289 -12.42 -2.06 -11.34
CA ALA A 289 -12.98 -0.73 -11.51
C ALA A 289 -14.28 -0.57 -10.71
N ALA A 290 -14.56 0.63 -10.18
CA ALA A 290 -15.82 0.92 -9.50
C ALA A 290 -17.03 0.66 -10.42
N SER A 291 -16.95 1.12 -11.68
CA SER A 291 -17.91 0.81 -12.75
C SER A 291 -17.27 -0.04 -13.83
N THR A 292 -17.98 -1.08 -14.30
CA THR A 292 -17.50 -2.00 -15.32
C THR A 292 -18.65 -2.52 -16.18
N ALA A 293 -18.35 -2.89 -17.43
CA ALA A 293 -19.28 -3.65 -18.27
C ALA A 293 -19.22 -5.16 -17.96
N VAL A 294 -20.37 -5.82 -18.09
CA VAL A 294 -20.49 -7.28 -18.20
C VAL A 294 -20.99 -7.63 -19.60
N ASN A 295 -20.39 -8.65 -20.21
CA ASN A 295 -20.63 -9.02 -21.61
C ASN A 295 -20.95 -10.51 -21.76
N ALA A 296 -21.30 -10.90 -22.98
CA ALA A 296 -21.69 -12.27 -23.37
C ALA A 296 -22.92 -12.78 -22.59
N LEU A 297 -23.84 -11.86 -22.27
CA LEU A 297 -25.05 -12.18 -21.56
C LEU A 297 -26.05 -12.95 -22.44
N VAL A 298 -26.57 -14.05 -21.92
CA VAL A 298 -27.71 -14.79 -22.46
C VAL A 298 -28.92 -14.65 -21.54
N ALA A 299 -30.12 -14.99 -22.04
CA ALA A 299 -31.35 -14.94 -21.27
C ALA A 299 -31.22 -15.70 -19.94
N GLY A 300 -31.59 -15.04 -18.84
CA GLY A 300 -31.38 -15.54 -17.48
C GLY A 300 -31.16 -14.43 -16.47
N VAL A 301 -30.99 -14.82 -15.20
CA VAL A 301 -30.73 -13.91 -14.09
C VAL A 301 -29.31 -14.16 -13.57
N TYR A 302 -28.57 -13.07 -13.36
CA TYR A 302 -27.19 -13.07 -12.86
C TYR A 302 -27.14 -12.29 -11.56
N THR A 303 -26.27 -12.73 -10.64
CA THR A 303 -25.91 -11.95 -9.45
C THR A 303 -24.43 -11.62 -9.49
N PHE A 304 -24.10 -10.35 -9.41
CA PHE A 304 -22.73 -9.85 -9.29
C PHE A 304 -22.55 -9.22 -7.91
N GLU A 305 -21.40 -9.45 -7.28
CA GLU A 305 -21.01 -8.84 -6.01
C GLU A 305 -19.89 -7.83 -6.25
N LEU A 306 -20.05 -6.64 -5.69
CA LEU A 306 -18.99 -5.66 -5.53
C LEU A 306 -18.40 -5.79 -4.12
N LYS A 307 -17.11 -6.07 -4.03
CA LYS A 307 -16.32 -5.93 -2.82
C LYS A 307 -15.55 -4.61 -2.84
N VAL A 308 -15.71 -3.82 -1.78
CA VAL A 308 -14.96 -2.58 -1.54
C VAL A 308 -14.02 -2.80 -0.36
N THR A 309 -12.76 -2.42 -0.51
CA THR A 309 -11.75 -2.48 0.57
C THR A 309 -11.29 -1.06 0.89
N ASP A 310 -11.26 -0.69 2.17
CA ASP A 310 -10.80 0.63 2.61
C ASP A 310 -9.27 0.70 2.79
N ASN A 311 -8.81 1.88 3.21
CA ASN A 311 -7.41 2.14 3.50
C ASN A 311 -6.95 1.71 4.91
N ALA A 312 -7.66 0.82 5.58
CA ALA A 312 -7.13 0.05 6.70
C ALA A 312 -7.35 -1.46 6.53
N GLY A 313 -7.81 -1.89 5.35
CA GLY A 313 -8.02 -3.28 4.98
C GLY A 313 -9.37 -3.88 5.40
N LEU A 314 -10.28 -3.09 5.99
CA LEU A 314 -11.64 -3.57 6.20
C LEU A 314 -12.40 -3.57 4.87
N ILE A 315 -13.42 -4.41 4.82
CA ILE A 315 -14.15 -4.69 3.59
C ILE A 315 -15.65 -4.53 3.82
N ALA A 316 -16.34 -4.15 2.76
CA ALA A 316 -17.79 -4.27 2.63
C ALA A 316 -18.13 -4.86 1.27
N THR A 317 -19.27 -5.55 1.19
CA THR A 317 -19.79 -6.10 -0.06
C THR A 317 -21.22 -5.64 -0.28
N ASP A 318 -21.60 -5.56 -1.55
CA ASP A 318 -22.98 -5.35 -1.99
C ASP A 318 -23.21 -6.12 -3.30
N THR A 319 -24.46 -6.45 -3.60
CA THR A 319 -24.81 -7.27 -4.77
C THR A 319 -25.80 -6.56 -5.67
N VAL A 320 -25.67 -6.79 -6.98
CA VAL A 320 -26.60 -6.31 -8.01
C VAL A 320 -27.09 -7.47 -8.86
N GLN A 321 -28.37 -7.45 -9.20
CA GLN A 321 -28.98 -8.40 -10.11
C GLN A 321 -29.00 -7.86 -11.54
N VAL A 322 -28.64 -8.72 -12.51
CA VAL A 322 -28.83 -8.44 -13.93
C VAL A 322 -29.82 -9.45 -14.50
N THR A 323 -30.95 -8.96 -14.99
CA THR A 323 -31.97 -9.77 -15.66
C THR A 323 -31.91 -9.57 -17.16
N VAL A 324 -31.76 -10.68 -17.89
CA VAL A 324 -31.71 -10.70 -19.36
C VAL A 324 -32.97 -11.39 -19.86
N ASN A 325 -33.88 -10.61 -20.44
CA ASN A 325 -35.09 -11.12 -21.04
C ASN A 325 -34.79 -11.70 -22.43
N ALA A 326 -35.48 -12.79 -22.78
CA ALA A 326 -35.49 -13.30 -24.15
C ALA A 326 -36.04 -12.24 -25.12
N SER A 327 -35.61 -12.27 -26.38
CA SER A 327 -36.18 -11.36 -27.37
C SER A 327 -37.64 -11.74 -27.62
N VAL A 328 -38.49 -10.74 -27.85
CA VAL A 328 -39.83 -11.01 -28.38
C VAL A 328 -39.65 -11.58 -29.78
N ALA A 329 -39.98 -12.85 -29.98
CA ALA A 329 -40.06 -13.42 -31.31
C ALA A 329 -41.22 -12.73 -32.03
N LEU A 330 -40.95 -12.05 -33.14
CA LEU A 330 -42.01 -11.64 -34.05
C LEU A 330 -42.75 -12.91 -34.49
N LEU A 331 -44.07 -12.94 -34.31
CA LEU A 331 -44.88 -14.04 -34.80
C LEU A 331 -44.65 -14.18 -36.32
N PRO A 332 -44.60 -15.43 -36.85
CA PRO A 332 -44.52 -15.61 -38.29
C PRO A 332 -45.72 -14.91 -38.93
N ALA A 333 -45.47 -14.17 -40.02
CA ALA A 333 -46.54 -13.50 -40.76
C ALA A 333 -47.62 -14.52 -41.13
N VAL A 334 -48.80 -14.38 -40.54
CA VAL A 334 -49.96 -15.18 -40.92
C VAL A 334 -50.54 -14.50 -42.14
N ASN A 335 -50.47 -15.13 -43.30
CA ASN A 335 -51.23 -14.68 -44.46
C ASN A 335 -52.69 -15.07 -44.18
N PRO A 336 -53.62 -14.14 -43.92
CA PRO A 336 -55.03 -14.51 -43.82
C PRO A 336 -55.42 -15.15 -45.16
N ALA A 337 -56.20 -16.24 -45.11
CA ALA A 337 -56.66 -16.92 -46.32
C ALA A 337 -57.48 -15.95 -47.17
N ASN A 338 -56.84 -15.31 -48.16
CA ASN A 338 -57.49 -14.40 -49.07
C ASN A 338 -58.11 -15.24 -50.20
N THR A 339 -59.44 -15.23 -50.30
CA THR A 339 -60.18 -15.91 -51.39
C THR A 339 -60.19 -15.10 -52.68
N VAL A 340 -59.49 -13.95 -52.74
CA VAL A 340 -59.39 -13.11 -53.93
C VAL A 340 -58.05 -13.37 -54.65
N ASN A 341 -58.15 -13.92 -55.87
CA ASN A 341 -57.01 -14.25 -56.71
C ASN A 341 -56.23 -12.96 -57.10
N GLY A 342 -54.99 -12.80 -56.63
CA GLY A 342 -54.06 -11.78 -57.14
C GLY A 342 -53.67 -10.61 -56.24
N LEU A 343 -54.00 -10.61 -54.93
CA LEU A 343 -53.52 -9.57 -53.99
C LEU A 343 -52.99 -10.19 -52.67
N ASP A 344 -51.67 -10.38 -52.60
CA ASP A 344 -50.95 -10.73 -51.36
C ASP A 344 -50.66 -9.44 -50.57
N TYR A 345 -51.38 -9.21 -49.47
CA TYR A 345 -51.01 -8.18 -48.50
C TYR A 345 -50.40 -8.83 -47.27
N LYS A 346 -49.12 -8.55 -47.00
CA LYS A 346 -48.46 -8.94 -45.75
C LYS A 346 -48.76 -7.88 -44.69
N TYR A 347 -49.47 -8.25 -43.63
CA TYR A 347 -49.57 -7.43 -42.43
C TYR A 347 -48.61 -7.97 -41.37
N TYR A 348 -47.92 -7.07 -40.70
CA TYR A 348 -47.16 -7.33 -39.49
C TYR A 348 -47.94 -6.67 -38.35
N GLU A 349 -48.43 -7.46 -37.38
CA GLU A 349 -48.93 -6.85 -36.14
C GLU A 349 -47.73 -6.50 -35.25
N GLY A 350 -47.76 -5.28 -34.71
CA GLY A 350 -46.69 -4.69 -33.89
C GLY A 350 -46.75 -5.13 -32.43
#